data_AF-A0A418FUN1-F1
#
_entry.id   AF-A0A418FUN1-F1
#
_cell.length_a   1.000
_cell.length_b   1.000
_cell.length_c   1.000
_cell.angle_alpha   90.00
_cell.angle_beta   90.00
_cell.angle_gamma   90.00
#
_symmetry.space_group_name_H-M   'P 1'
#
loop_
_entity.id
_entity.type
_entity.pdbx_description
1 polymer ?
#
loop_
_entity_poly.entity_id
_entity_poly.type
_entity_poly.pdbx_seq_one_letter_code
_entity_poly.pdbx_strand_id
1 'polypeptide(L)'
;DYIVHTKKCVEVGFAYCPPNMSLTSLIKTNKLPDATSIAGFQPMQLHHVSQVSTLLNTDHAKFDLALHWTEASVAHWLLPRSNVVDAFVVVDVGTNRVTDFCSYYHVPMSVLNHPQHTTIYTAQSFYNVATSVPLPDLVRDLMVKAKANNMDIFSAADIMNMDEVLAPLGFEAGGGHLHYYLFNWRCPQMTRRNIGLDGQRTCEIIAPSSASNQSNAADFHAVLKQLNLAPVSAPSSQPPAFKFWRTQPVMTLHDTLSSSQDHGYCDQSIPKSKVRATPLKLPEGFAWSDFDITNPSEANELYKFLAAHYCEDSDGRFRSDYSLEFLMWALTSPGYVADWHVAIRHTSSGKLMAFFAGTPKAIRIHDDIAPSCETNFLCIHKKLRNKRLAPVLIKELTRRSNLQGVWRAVYTGSSRLPTPVATTQIHHRSLNTKKCVEVGFAYCPPNMSLTSLIKTNKLPDATSIAGFQPMQLHHVSQVTTLLNTDHAKFDLALHWTEASVAHWLLPRSNVVDAFVVVDVGTNRVTDFCSYYHVPMSVLNHPQHTTIYTAQSFYNVATSVPLPDLVRDLMVKAKANNMDIFSAADIMNMDEVLAPLGFEAGGGHLHYYLFNWRCPQMTRRNVGLVLH
;
A
#
# COMPACT_ATOMS: atom_id res chain seq x y z
N ASP A 1 -2.71 16.13 21.80
CA ASP A 1 -1.52 17.00 21.70
C ASP A 1 -1.58 18.11 22.73
N TYR A 2 -0.43 18.50 23.25
CA TYR A 2 -0.24 19.68 24.08
C TYR A 2 0.73 20.63 23.37
N ILE A 3 0.35 21.91 23.27
CA ILE A 3 1.13 22.91 22.56
C ILE A 3 2.18 23.53 23.49
N VAL A 4 3.44 23.15 23.31
CA VAL A 4 4.56 23.64 24.12
C VAL A 4 5.02 25.03 23.63
N HIS A 5 5.29 25.16 22.33
CA HIS A 5 5.70 26.41 21.71
C HIS A 5 4.53 27.08 20.95
N THR A 6 3.62 27.70 21.72
CA THR A 6 2.34 28.24 21.21
C THR A 6 2.48 29.22 20.04
N LYS A 7 3.39 30.20 20.11
CA LYS A 7 3.54 31.20 19.04
C LYS A 7 3.86 30.56 17.69
N LYS A 8 4.94 29.76 17.65
CA LYS A 8 5.36 29.03 16.45
C LYS A 8 4.26 28.11 15.92
N CYS A 9 3.58 27.34 16.79
CA CYS A 9 2.51 26.44 16.36
C CYS A 9 1.30 27.17 15.76
N VAL A 10 0.99 28.37 16.22
CA VAL A 10 -0.07 29.22 15.63
C VAL A 10 0.39 29.83 14.30
N GLU A 11 1.62 30.34 14.22
CA GLU A 11 2.19 30.95 12.99
C GLU A 11 2.21 29.98 11.82
N VAL A 12 2.57 28.72 12.07
CA VAL A 12 2.62 27.65 11.05
C VAL A 12 1.27 26.98 10.80
N GLY A 13 0.20 27.42 11.47
CA GLY A 13 -1.15 26.89 11.28
C GLY A 13 -1.40 25.51 11.88
N PHE A 14 -0.54 25.03 12.78
CA PHE A 14 -0.74 23.76 13.50
C PHE A 14 -1.76 23.91 14.63
N ALA A 15 -1.70 25.03 15.36
CA ALA A 15 -2.62 25.34 16.45
C ALA A 15 -3.51 26.54 16.08
N TYR A 16 -4.76 26.52 16.56
CA TYR A 16 -5.72 27.59 16.34
C TYR A 16 -5.76 28.56 17.53
N CYS A 17 -5.73 29.87 17.26
CA CYS A 17 -6.02 30.88 18.27
C CYS A 17 -7.50 31.30 18.15
N PRO A 18 -8.34 31.04 19.16
CA PRO A 18 -9.75 31.39 19.12
C PRO A 18 -9.99 32.89 18.88
N PRO A 19 -11.07 33.30 18.18
CA PRO A 19 -11.29 34.71 17.82
C PRO A 19 -11.54 35.60 19.05
N ASN A 20 -11.98 34.99 20.16
CA ASN A 20 -12.25 35.64 21.44
C ASN A 20 -11.05 35.61 22.41
N MET A 21 -9.87 35.18 21.96
CA MET A 21 -8.65 35.10 22.77
C MET A 21 -7.47 35.72 22.03
N SER A 22 -6.65 36.52 22.73
CA SER A 22 -5.40 37.04 22.15
C SER A 22 -4.32 35.95 22.13
N LEU A 23 -3.39 36.00 21.17
CA LEU A 23 -2.24 35.10 21.12
C LEU A 23 -1.43 35.13 22.43
N THR A 24 -1.29 36.31 23.04
CA THR A 24 -0.63 36.49 24.35
C THR A 24 -1.36 35.75 25.46
N SER A 25 -2.70 35.76 25.45
CA SER A 25 -3.52 35.01 26.42
C SER A 25 -3.36 33.51 26.21
N LEU A 26 -3.38 33.03 24.96
CA LEU A 26 -3.18 31.61 24.65
C LEU A 26 -1.79 31.11 25.08
N ILE A 27 -0.75 31.91 24.84
CA ILE A 27 0.61 31.62 25.31
C ILE A 27 0.64 31.48 26.85
N LYS A 28 -0.10 32.32 27.58
CA LYS A 28 -0.20 32.22 29.05
C LYS A 28 -0.94 30.97 29.49
N THR A 29 -2.04 30.60 28.82
CA THR A 29 -2.82 29.39 29.11
C THR A 29 -1.98 28.13 28.96
N ASN A 30 -1.18 28.05 27.89
CA ASN A 30 -0.34 26.88 27.59
C ASN A 30 1.04 26.91 28.29
N LYS A 31 1.29 27.90 29.17
CA LYS A 31 2.60 28.08 29.78
C LYS A 31 2.92 26.92 30.74
N LEU A 32 3.91 26.11 30.37
CA LEU A 32 4.51 25.14 31.28
C LEU A 32 5.40 25.81 32.34
N PRO A 33 5.58 25.17 33.51
CA PRO A 33 6.54 25.60 34.53
C PRO A 33 7.95 25.82 33.96
N ASP A 34 8.75 26.59 34.68
CA ASP A 34 10.12 26.93 34.26
C ASP A 34 11.16 25.87 34.71
N ALA A 35 10.81 25.01 35.67
CA ALA A 35 11.63 23.90 36.15
C ALA A 35 10.77 22.69 36.54
N THR A 36 11.40 21.51 36.59
CA THR A 36 10.81 20.27 37.10
C THR A 36 10.58 20.34 38.61
N SER A 37 9.51 19.74 39.11
CA SER A 37 9.14 19.77 40.54
C SER A 37 9.52 18.50 41.32
N ILE A 38 9.75 17.37 40.65
CA ILE A 38 10.01 16.08 41.29
C ILE A 38 11.46 16.00 41.76
N ALA A 39 11.65 15.71 43.06
CA ALA A 39 12.96 15.47 43.63
C ALA A 39 13.58 14.18 43.06
N GLY A 40 14.86 14.22 42.70
CA GLY A 40 15.56 13.06 42.12
C GLY A 40 15.24 12.80 40.64
N PHE A 41 14.46 13.66 39.98
CA PHE A 41 14.19 13.59 38.55
C PHE A 41 15.44 13.94 37.72
N GLN A 42 16.01 12.94 37.04
CA GLN A 42 17.27 13.08 36.32
C GLN A 42 17.30 12.26 35.02
N PRO A 43 18.16 12.59 34.04
CA PRO A 43 18.30 11.80 32.81
C PRO A 43 18.69 10.35 33.10
N MET A 44 18.09 9.41 32.36
CA MET A 44 18.45 8.00 32.42
C MET A 44 19.90 7.79 31.99
N GLN A 45 20.58 6.83 32.61
CA GLN A 45 21.98 6.48 32.39
C GLN A 45 22.12 4.96 32.29
N LEU A 46 23.24 4.47 31.77
CA LEU A 46 23.47 3.03 31.54
C LEU A 46 23.26 2.18 32.80
N HIS A 47 23.68 2.66 33.98
CA HIS A 47 23.53 1.92 35.24
C HIS A 47 22.07 1.84 35.74
N HIS A 48 21.14 2.61 35.16
CA HIS A 48 19.72 2.54 35.49
C HIS A 48 18.98 1.43 34.71
N VAL A 49 19.57 0.89 33.64
CA VAL A 49 18.91 -0.03 32.69
C VAL A 49 18.24 -1.22 33.36
N SER A 50 18.94 -1.89 34.28
CA SER A 50 18.40 -3.08 34.97
C SER A 50 17.18 -2.75 35.83
N GLN A 51 17.23 -1.64 36.58
CA GLN A 51 16.12 -1.19 37.41
C GLN A 51 14.92 -0.74 36.56
N VAL A 52 15.17 -0.02 35.46
CA VAL A 52 14.12 0.41 34.53
C VAL A 52 13.47 -0.80 33.82
N SER A 53 14.25 -1.81 33.43
CA SER A 53 13.72 -3.05 32.85
C SER A 53 12.78 -3.78 33.81
N THR A 54 13.15 -3.84 35.09
CA THR A 54 12.32 -4.43 36.14
C THR A 54 11.04 -3.62 36.36
N LEU A 55 11.16 -2.29 36.43
CA LEU A 55 10.05 -1.36 36.63
C LEU A 55 9.03 -1.45 35.48
N LEU A 56 9.50 -1.40 34.22
CA LEU A 56 8.65 -1.52 33.03
C LEU A 56 7.92 -2.86 32.99
N ASN A 57 8.62 -3.98 33.19
CA ASN A 57 7.96 -5.29 33.18
C ASN A 57 6.92 -5.45 34.29
N THR A 58 7.18 -4.87 35.47
CA THR A 58 6.23 -4.90 36.60
C THR A 58 4.97 -4.11 36.28
N ASP A 59 5.12 -2.94 35.67
CA ASP A 59 3.97 -2.14 35.24
C ASP A 59 3.23 -2.79 34.06
N HIS A 60 3.98 -3.29 33.09
CA HIS A 60 3.44 -3.86 31.85
C HIS A 60 2.65 -5.15 32.07
N ALA A 61 2.92 -5.87 33.17
CA ALA A 61 2.15 -7.06 33.56
C ALA A 61 0.66 -6.75 33.87
N LYS A 62 0.28 -5.48 33.99
CA LYS A 62 -1.11 -5.04 34.18
C LYS A 62 -1.94 -5.07 32.88
N PHE A 63 -1.30 -5.20 31.72
CA PHE A 63 -1.94 -5.11 30.40
C PHE A 63 -2.00 -6.48 29.72
N ASP A 64 -3.03 -6.71 28.90
CA ASP A 64 -3.21 -7.97 28.16
C ASP A 64 -2.26 -8.09 26.96
N LEU A 65 -1.84 -6.95 26.40
CA LEU A 65 -0.85 -6.84 25.32
C LEU A 65 0.22 -5.81 25.71
N ALA A 66 1.44 -6.26 25.99
CA ALA A 66 2.55 -5.37 26.32
C ALA A 66 3.89 -5.94 25.85
N LEU A 67 4.89 -5.06 25.73
CA LEU A 67 6.28 -5.49 25.51
C LEU A 67 6.83 -6.15 26.76
N HIS A 68 7.57 -7.24 26.55
CA HIS A 68 8.49 -7.76 27.53
C HIS A 68 9.88 -7.13 27.32
N TRP A 69 10.35 -6.39 28.32
CA TRP A 69 11.59 -5.63 28.26
C TRP A 69 12.75 -6.45 28.81
N THR A 70 13.72 -6.72 27.94
CA THR A 70 15.07 -7.16 28.36
C THR A 70 15.95 -5.95 28.62
N GLU A 71 17.00 -6.10 29.44
CA GLU A 71 17.98 -5.02 29.66
C GLU A 71 18.58 -4.51 28.35
N ALA A 72 18.87 -5.41 27.40
CA ALA A 72 19.36 -5.05 26.07
C ALA A 72 18.35 -4.20 25.30
N SER A 73 17.06 -4.54 25.35
CA SER A 73 16.00 -3.75 24.71
C SER A 73 15.81 -2.38 25.36
N VAL A 74 15.87 -2.30 26.69
CA VAL A 74 15.82 -1.02 27.42
C VAL A 74 17.01 -0.15 27.05
N ALA A 75 18.22 -0.72 27.04
CA ALA A 75 19.42 0.00 26.62
C ALA A 75 19.32 0.50 25.17
N HIS A 76 18.83 -0.34 24.26
CA HIS A 76 18.72 0.00 22.85
C HIS A 76 17.66 1.07 22.57
N TRP A 77 16.48 0.98 23.19
CA TRP A 77 15.33 1.82 22.86
C TRP A 77 15.25 3.09 23.72
N LEU A 78 15.66 3.01 24.99
CA LEU A 78 15.34 4.03 26.00
C LEU A 78 16.55 4.80 26.53
N LEU A 79 17.79 4.37 26.26
CA LEU A 79 18.94 5.20 26.64
C LEU A 79 18.92 6.52 25.83
N PRO A 80 19.05 7.68 26.51
CA PRO A 80 18.97 8.98 25.85
C PRO A 80 19.96 9.12 24.70
N ARG A 81 19.45 9.55 23.55
CA ARG A 81 20.22 9.83 22.33
C ARG A 81 19.69 11.10 21.71
N SER A 82 20.60 12.06 21.47
CA SER A 82 20.27 13.36 20.91
C SER A 82 19.44 13.23 19.63
N ASN A 83 18.32 13.95 19.58
CA ASN A 83 17.36 13.96 18.46
C ASN A 83 16.69 12.61 18.15
N VAL A 84 16.77 11.64 19.05
CA VAL A 84 16.14 10.31 18.87
C VAL A 84 15.18 10.05 20.02
N VAL A 85 15.69 9.95 21.25
CA VAL A 85 14.89 9.63 22.43
C VAL A 85 15.49 10.34 23.64
N ASP A 86 14.64 10.90 24.48
CA ASP A 86 14.97 11.40 25.80
C ASP A 86 14.23 10.56 26.84
N ALA A 87 14.94 10.15 27.88
CA ALA A 87 14.40 9.34 28.96
C ALA A 87 14.93 9.80 30.29
N PHE A 88 14.07 9.77 31.30
CA PHE A 88 14.33 10.27 32.63
C PHE A 88 13.87 9.24 33.66
N VAL A 89 14.54 9.25 34.81
CA VAL A 89 14.23 8.44 35.98
C VAL A 89 14.04 9.34 37.18
N VAL A 90 13.20 8.92 38.11
CA VAL A 90 13.18 9.46 39.47
C VAL A 90 13.97 8.50 40.33
N VAL A 91 15.01 9.00 41.00
CA VAL A 91 15.84 8.21 41.91
C VAL A 91 15.60 8.67 43.34
N ASP A 92 15.18 7.74 44.18
CA ASP A 92 15.02 7.99 45.61
C ASP A 92 16.40 8.29 46.24
N VAL A 93 16.50 9.45 46.89
CA VAL A 93 17.77 9.98 47.41
C VAL A 93 18.33 9.14 48.56
N GLY A 94 17.49 8.40 49.29
CA GLY A 94 17.91 7.58 50.43
C GLY A 94 18.39 6.18 50.03
N THR A 95 17.79 5.60 48.99
CA THR A 95 18.03 4.19 48.59
C THR A 95 18.77 4.04 47.27
N ASN A 96 18.94 5.13 46.51
CA ASN A 96 19.51 5.14 45.16
C ASN A 96 18.79 4.19 44.19
N ARG A 97 17.49 3.95 44.44
CA ARG A 97 16.64 3.10 43.60
C ARG A 97 15.83 3.96 42.64
N VAL A 98 15.68 3.48 41.41
CA VAL A 98 14.77 4.06 40.43
C VAL A 98 13.34 3.73 40.84
N THR A 99 12.54 4.75 41.11
CA THR A 99 11.13 4.62 41.51
C THR A 99 10.19 4.85 40.33
N ASP A 100 10.54 5.76 39.43
CA ASP A 100 9.67 6.17 38.32
C ASP A 100 10.51 6.34 37.05
N PHE A 101 9.87 6.17 35.89
CA PHE A 101 10.48 6.26 34.58
C PHE A 101 9.56 6.98 33.60
N CYS A 102 10.10 7.88 32.78
CA CYS A 102 9.33 8.49 31.70
C CYS A 102 10.21 8.82 30.49
N SER A 103 9.62 8.82 29.30
CA SER A 103 10.38 9.02 28.05
C SER A 103 9.52 9.59 26.93
N TYR A 104 10.20 10.23 25.97
CA TYR A 104 9.61 10.60 24.68
C TYR A 104 10.65 10.42 23.57
N TYR A 105 10.18 10.19 22.34
CA TYR A 105 11.02 10.20 21.15
C TYR A 105 10.71 11.39 20.25
N HIS A 106 11.70 11.75 19.42
CA HIS A 106 11.64 12.94 18.57
C HIS A 106 10.94 12.62 17.24
N VAL A 107 9.96 13.45 16.88
CA VAL A 107 9.25 13.37 15.60
C VAL A 107 9.28 14.75 14.93
N PRO A 108 10.28 15.03 14.08
CA PRO A 108 10.32 16.28 13.32
C PRO A 108 9.27 16.24 12.20
N MET A 109 8.47 17.30 12.09
CA MET A 109 7.48 17.48 11.03
C MET A 109 7.87 18.67 10.16
N SER A 110 7.98 18.46 8.84
CA SER A 110 8.27 19.54 7.91
C SER A 110 7.09 20.50 7.77
N VAL A 111 7.37 21.79 7.84
CA VAL A 111 6.40 22.85 7.57
C VAL A 111 6.54 23.26 6.11
N LEU A 112 5.48 23.04 5.34
CA LEU A 112 5.46 23.39 3.92
C LEU A 112 5.04 24.84 3.74
N ASN A 113 5.74 25.57 2.87
CA ASN A 113 5.36 26.91 2.40
C ASN A 113 5.26 28.02 3.49
N HIS A 114 5.95 27.88 4.63
CA HIS A 114 6.05 28.94 5.64
C HIS A 114 7.39 29.69 5.50
N PRO A 115 7.41 31.04 5.50
CA PRO A 115 8.60 31.82 5.16
C PRO A 115 9.73 31.76 6.20
N GLN A 116 9.43 31.40 7.46
CA GLN A 116 10.39 31.48 8.57
C GLN A 116 10.62 30.15 9.32
N HIS A 117 9.68 29.21 9.23
CA HIS A 117 9.71 27.98 10.02
C HIS A 117 9.65 26.82 9.05
N THR A 118 10.68 25.98 9.03
CA THR A 118 10.76 24.83 8.12
C THR A 118 10.41 23.51 8.81
N THR A 119 10.45 23.48 10.15
CA THR A 119 10.25 22.27 10.95
C THR A 119 9.54 22.59 12.27
N ILE A 120 8.61 21.72 12.66
CA ILE A 120 8.03 21.63 13.99
C ILE A 120 8.58 20.37 14.65
N TYR A 121 9.12 20.49 15.85
CA TYR A 121 9.63 19.35 16.60
C TYR A 121 8.56 18.84 17.57
N THR A 122 8.17 17.59 17.43
CA THR A 122 7.20 16.95 18.32
C THR A 122 7.91 15.96 19.23
N ALA A 123 7.71 16.08 20.53
CA ALA A 123 8.02 15.05 21.50
C ALA A 123 6.84 14.09 21.59
N GLN A 124 7.00 12.87 21.08
CA GLN A 124 5.99 11.82 21.21
C GLN A 124 6.29 11.01 22.49
N SER A 125 5.41 11.12 23.48
CA SER A 125 5.48 10.36 24.71
C SER A 125 5.50 8.86 24.40
N PHE A 126 6.42 8.13 25.04
CA PHE A 126 6.71 6.74 24.72
C PHE A 126 6.25 5.80 25.84
N TYR A 127 7.01 5.70 26.94
CA TYR A 127 6.63 4.93 28.12
C TYR A 127 6.77 5.77 29.38
N ASN A 128 5.75 5.72 30.24
CA ASN A 128 5.70 6.45 31.51
C ASN A 128 5.19 5.50 32.60
N VAL A 129 6.03 5.24 33.60
CA VAL A 129 5.73 4.40 34.76
C VAL A 129 5.93 5.24 36.01
N ALA A 130 4.84 5.48 36.73
CA ALA A 130 4.83 6.20 38.00
C ALA A 130 4.44 5.25 39.13
N THR A 131 5.28 5.15 40.17
CA THR A 131 5.03 4.36 41.38
C THR A 131 5.14 5.18 42.65
N SER A 132 5.97 6.22 42.68
CA SER A 132 6.19 7.06 43.87
C SER A 132 5.57 8.45 43.76
N VAL A 133 5.33 8.93 42.53
CA VAL A 133 4.69 10.23 42.25
C VAL A 133 3.39 10.05 41.45
N PRO A 134 2.48 11.03 41.47
CA PRO A 134 1.33 11.02 40.57
C PRO A 134 1.77 11.05 39.10
N LEU A 135 1.19 10.18 38.27
CA LEU A 135 1.50 10.10 36.84
C LEU A 135 1.36 11.44 36.09
N PRO A 136 0.33 12.30 36.36
CA PRO A 136 0.24 13.61 35.74
C PRO A 136 1.41 14.54 36.07
N ASP A 137 1.98 14.43 37.27
CA ASP A 137 3.14 15.25 37.66
C ASP A 137 4.42 14.75 37.00
N LEU A 138 4.59 13.43 36.87
CA LEU A 138 5.69 12.83 36.13
C LEU A 138 5.70 13.25 34.65
N VAL A 139 4.52 13.23 33.99
CA VAL A 139 4.40 13.66 32.59
C VAL A 139 4.56 15.18 32.47
N ARG A 140 4.08 15.98 33.42
CA ARG A 140 4.30 17.44 33.43
C ARG A 140 5.79 17.79 33.46
N ASP A 141 6.57 17.13 34.32
CA ASP A 141 8.02 17.34 34.39
C ASP A 141 8.73 16.87 33.11
N LEU A 142 8.26 15.79 32.49
CA LEU A 142 8.72 15.35 31.17
C LEU A 142 8.46 16.43 30.09
N MET A 143 7.28 17.07 30.11
CA MET A 143 6.95 18.16 29.19
C MET A 143 7.83 19.40 29.42
N VAL A 144 8.20 19.70 30.67
CA VAL A 144 9.17 20.78 30.99
C VAL A 144 10.53 20.47 30.36
N LYS A 145 10.99 19.21 30.40
CA LYS A 145 12.22 18.81 29.70
C LYS A 145 12.09 18.88 28.18
N ALA A 146 10.96 18.48 27.61
CA ALA A 146 10.71 18.63 26.17
C ALA A 146 10.78 20.10 25.75
N LYS A 147 10.18 21.02 26.52
CA LYS A 147 10.30 22.48 26.32
C LYS A 147 11.75 22.95 26.37
N ALA A 148 12.52 22.52 27.36
CA ALA A 148 13.94 22.86 27.49
C ALA A 148 14.78 22.33 26.31
N ASN A 149 14.36 21.22 25.70
CA ASN A 149 14.95 20.61 24.52
C ASN A 149 14.40 21.18 23.19
N ASN A 150 13.73 22.35 23.22
CA ASN A 150 13.17 23.05 22.07
C ASN A 150 12.10 22.26 21.30
N MET A 151 11.34 21.41 21.99
CA MET A 151 10.17 20.75 21.40
C MET A 151 9.00 21.74 21.33
N ASP A 152 8.30 21.73 20.20
CA ASP A 152 7.18 22.62 19.92
C ASP A 152 5.84 22.04 20.37
N ILE A 153 5.71 20.71 20.30
CA ILE A 153 4.51 19.96 20.64
C ILE A 153 4.89 18.78 21.52
N PHE A 154 4.04 18.45 22.49
CA PHE A 154 4.11 17.20 23.22
C PHE A 154 2.87 16.36 22.90
N SER A 155 3.07 15.21 22.27
CA SER A 155 2.00 14.31 21.82
C SER A 155 2.02 13.03 22.64
N ALA A 156 0.84 12.45 22.87
CA ALA A 156 0.71 11.20 23.61
C ALA A 156 -0.53 10.43 23.14
N ALA A 157 -0.41 9.11 23.05
CA ALA A 157 -1.53 8.22 22.78
C ALA A 157 -2.38 8.01 24.04
N ASP A 158 -3.69 7.78 23.88
CA ASP A 158 -4.63 7.56 25.00
C ASP A 158 -4.68 6.09 25.47
N ILE A 159 -3.55 5.39 25.36
CA ILE A 159 -3.34 4.01 25.80
C ILE A 159 -2.74 3.97 27.22
N MET A 160 -2.63 2.77 27.80
CA MET A 160 -2.17 2.59 29.18
C MET A 160 -3.05 3.43 30.14
N ASN A 161 -2.44 4.12 31.12
CA ASN A 161 -3.13 4.98 32.09
C ASN A 161 -3.09 6.47 31.69
N MET A 162 -2.87 6.78 30.40
CA MET A 162 -2.76 8.18 29.94
C MET A 162 -4.09 8.95 30.00
N ASP A 163 -5.23 8.27 30.14
CA ASP A 163 -6.51 8.94 30.40
C ASP A 163 -6.53 9.73 31.72
N GLU A 164 -5.70 9.35 32.69
CA GLU A 164 -5.48 10.09 33.94
C GLU A 164 -4.63 11.37 33.74
N VAL A 165 -3.93 11.49 32.62
CA VAL A 165 -2.95 12.56 32.36
C VAL A 165 -3.49 13.59 31.37
N LEU A 166 -4.08 13.11 30.27
CA LEU A 166 -4.40 13.95 29.11
C LEU A 166 -5.35 15.11 29.50
N ALA A 167 -6.48 14.81 30.14
CA ALA A 167 -7.43 15.84 30.50
C ALA A 167 -6.90 16.81 31.60
N PRO A 168 -6.30 16.33 32.72
CA PRO A 168 -5.77 17.22 33.75
C PRO A 168 -4.65 18.14 33.30
N LEU A 169 -3.84 17.71 32.33
CA LEU A 169 -2.77 18.54 31.75
C LEU A 169 -3.23 19.36 30.54
N GLY A 170 -4.51 19.32 30.16
CA GLY A 170 -5.05 20.14 29.08
C GLY A 170 -4.62 19.69 27.68
N PHE A 171 -4.40 18.39 27.46
CA PHE A 171 -4.20 17.86 26.12
C PHE A 171 -5.51 17.95 25.33
N GLU A 172 -5.39 18.35 24.07
CA GLU A 172 -6.48 18.32 23.12
C GLU A 172 -6.43 17.02 22.30
N ALA A 173 -7.61 16.53 21.87
CA ALA A 173 -7.68 15.34 21.04
C ALA A 173 -7.05 15.60 19.66
N GLY A 174 -6.06 14.77 19.29
CA GLY A 174 -5.47 14.79 17.94
C GLY A 174 -6.38 14.11 16.90
N GLY A 175 -6.08 14.30 15.62
CA GLY A 175 -6.92 13.80 14.50
C GLY A 175 -6.68 12.35 14.07
N GLY A 176 -5.98 11.51 14.85
CA GLY A 176 -5.60 10.15 14.45
C GLY A 176 -6.06 9.08 15.42
N HIS A 177 -6.41 7.91 14.88
CA HIS A 177 -6.66 6.69 15.64
C HIS A 177 -5.54 5.68 15.38
N LEU A 178 -5.12 4.96 16.42
CA LEU A 178 -4.21 3.83 16.30
C LEU A 178 -5.03 2.53 16.34
N HIS A 179 -4.84 1.68 15.34
CA HIS A 179 -5.44 0.36 15.28
C HIS A 179 -4.35 -0.70 15.46
N TYR A 180 -4.55 -1.62 16.41
CA TYR A 180 -3.61 -2.69 16.71
C TYR A 180 -4.10 -3.98 16.06
N TYR A 181 -3.22 -4.66 15.32
CA TYR A 181 -3.49 -5.93 14.66
C TYR A 181 -2.47 -6.97 15.11
N LEU A 182 -2.94 -8.16 15.48
CA LEU A 182 -2.07 -9.30 15.75
C LEU A 182 -2.01 -10.20 14.52
N PHE A 183 -0.80 -10.56 14.11
CA PHE A 183 -0.57 -11.55 13.07
C PHE A 183 -0.46 -12.94 13.69
N ASN A 184 -1.21 -13.90 13.16
CA ASN A 184 -1.18 -15.31 13.57
C ASN A 184 -1.44 -15.57 15.08
N TRP A 185 -2.24 -14.71 15.73
CA TRP A 185 -2.63 -14.87 17.14
C TRP A 185 -4.07 -14.42 17.34
N ARG A 186 -4.91 -15.26 17.96
CA ARG A 186 -6.32 -14.93 18.28
C ARG A 186 -6.40 -14.37 19.70
N CYS A 187 -7.05 -13.23 19.86
CA CYS A 187 -7.35 -12.64 21.17
C CYS A 187 -8.77 -12.03 21.19
N PRO A 188 -9.36 -11.82 22.37
CA PRO A 188 -10.55 -10.97 22.52
C PRO A 188 -10.28 -9.54 22.03
N GLN A 189 -11.34 -8.79 21.75
CA GLN A 189 -11.22 -7.35 21.49
C GLN A 189 -10.71 -6.64 22.74
N MET A 190 -9.66 -5.84 22.57
CA MET A 190 -8.99 -5.09 23.63
C MET A 190 -9.42 -3.63 23.58
N THR A 191 -9.53 -3.00 24.74
CA THR A 191 -9.69 -1.54 24.86
C THR A 191 -8.33 -0.88 25.05
N ARG A 192 -8.28 0.46 24.97
CA ARG A 192 -7.05 1.23 25.20
C ARG A 192 -6.37 0.95 26.56
N ARG A 193 -7.13 0.52 27.58
CA ARG A 193 -6.63 0.13 28.91
C ARG A 193 -6.02 -1.26 28.96
N ASN A 194 -6.21 -2.09 27.93
CA ASN A 194 -5.63 -3.43 27.85
C ASN A 194 -4.28 -3.44 27.12
N ILE A 195 -3.82 -2.29 26.60
CA ILE A 195 -2.67 -2.18 25.71
C ILE A 195 -1.54 -1.39 26.41
N GLY A 196 -0.45 -2.09 26.70
CA GLY A 196 0.82 -1.60 27.27
C GLY A 196 1.96 -1.55 26.24
N LEU A 197 1.62 -1.24 24.99
CA LEU A 197 2.54 -1.15 23.86
C LEU A 197 2.24 0.15 23.12
N ASP A 198 3.21 1.05 23.03
CA ASP A 198 3.09 2.21 22.14
C ASP A 198 3.32 1.78 20.69
N GLY A 199 2.23 1.75 19.92
CA GLY A 199 2.27 1.46 18.50
C GLY A 199 2.82 2.66 17.72
N GLN A 200 3.99 2.50 17.11
CA GLN A 200 4.40 3.44 16.08
C GLN A 200 3.41 3.35 14.92
N ARG A 201 2.96 4.51 14.40
CA ARG A 201 2.25 4.53 13.12
C ARG A 201 3.19 3.97 12.06
N THR A 202 3.01 2.72 11.67
CA THR A 202 3.25 2.37 10.27
C THR A 202 2.31 3.24 9.46
N CYS A 203 2.78 3.86 8.38
CA CYS A 203 1.92 4.55 7.44
C CYS A 203 0.84 3.57 6.94
N GLU A 204 -0.28 3.49 7.66
CA GLU A 204 -1.52 3.03 7.10
C GLU A 204 -1.87 4.01 5.98
N ILE A 205 -2.35 3.48 4.87
CA ILE A 205 -2.94 4.24 3.78
C ILE A 205 -4.19 4.93 4.37
N ILE A 206 -4.00 6.11 4.95
CA ILE A 206 -5.08 7.00 5.32
C ILE A 206 -5.63 7.54 4.01
N ALA A 207 -6.92 7.26 3.76
CA ALA A 207 -7.66 7.90 2.69
C ALA A 207 -7.48 9.42 2.80
N PRO A 208 -7.15 10.14 1.72
CA PRO A 208 -6.79 11.55 1.80
C PRO A 208 -7.90 12.36 2.48
N SER A 209 -7.51 13.02 3.58
CA SER A 209 -8.32 13.99 4.31
C SER A 209 -8.68 15.15 3.38
N SER A 210 -9.95 15.51 3.38
CA SER A 210 -10.50 16.64 2.64
C SER A 210 -9.94 17.97 3.15
N ALA A 211 -8.99 18.54 2.43
CA ALA A 211 -8.69 19.97 2.49
C ALA A 211 -9.21 20.62 1.22
N SER A 212 -10.26 21.41 1.36
CA SER A 212 -10.96 22.16 0.32
C SER A 212 -10.17 23.41 -0.08
N ASN A 213 -9.90 23.59 -1.38
CA ASN A 213 -9.71 24.93 -1.93
C ASN A 213 -11.07 25.50 -2.35
N GLN A 214 -11.42 26.61 -1.72
CA GLN A 214 -12.64 27.38 -1.97
C GLN A 214 -12.48 28.23 -3.23
N SER A 215 -13.21 27.89 -4.29
CA SER A 215 -13.89 28.83 -5.18
C SER A 215 -14.83 28.04 -6.10
N ASN A 216 -16.03 28.59 -6.34
CA ASN A 216 -17.18 28.03 -7.08
C ASN A 216 -18.21 27.23 -6.25
N ALA A 217 -18.56 27.74 -5.06
CA ALA A 217 -19.56 27.13 -4.16
C ALA A 217 -21.04 27.39 -4.56
N ALA A 218 -21.33 28.25 -5.54
CA ALA A 218 -22.71 28.62 -5.86
C ALA A 218 -23.45 27.56 -6.69
N ASP A 219 -22.81 26.98 -7.71
CA ASP A 219 -23.46 25.98 -8.59
C ASP A 219 -23.52 24.57 -7.95
N PHE A 220 -22.65 24.28 -6.98
CA PHE A 220 -22.53 22.95 -6.37
C PHE A 220 -23.63 22.66 -5.32
N HIS A 221 -24.15 23.70 -4.65
CA HIS A 221 -25.19 23.56 -3.63
C HIS A 221 -26.57 23.26 -4.23
N ALA A 222 -26.86 23.73 -5.46
CA ALA A 222 -28.12 23.48 -6.14
C ALA A 222 -28.26 22.01 -6.57
N VAL A 223 -27.16 21.39 -7.04
CA VAL A 223 -27.11 19.98 -7.44
C VAL A 223 -27.27 19.03 -6.23
N LEU A 224 -26.75 19.41 -5.06
CA LEU A 224 -26.88 18.62 -3.84
C LEU A 224 -28.32 18.52 -3.32
N LYS A 225 -29.16 19.55 -3.54
CA LYS A 225 -30.57 19.54 -3.15
C LYS A 225 -31.44 18.64 -4.03
N GLN A 226 -31.09 18.42 -5.29
CA GLN A 226 -31.86 17.58 -6.22
C GLN A 226 -31.60 16.08 -6.07
N LEU A 227 -30.57 15.68 -5.32
CA LEU A 227 -30.19 14.26 -5.16
C LEU A 227 -31.03 13.47 -4.15
N ASN A 228 -31.97 14.09 -3.42
CA ASN A 228 -32.92 13.44 -2.51
C ASN A 228 -32.32 12.29 -1.66
N LEU A 229 -31.09 12.47 -1.19
CA LEU A 229 -30.45 11.59 -0.23
C LEU A 229 -30.86 12.09 1.15
N ALA A 230 -31.67 11.29 1.85
CA ALA A 230 -32.20 11.62 3.17
C ALA A 230 -31.09 12.13 4.13
N PRO A 231 -31.40 13.11 5.01
CA PRO A 231 -30.47 13.52 6.05
C PRO A 231 -30.21 12.35 7.00
N VAL A 232 -28.94 12.07 7.27
CA VAL A 232 -28.53 11.08 8.26
C VAL A 232 -28.88 11.62 9.63
N SER A 233 -29.94 11.09 10.24
CA SER A 233 -30.12 11.11 11.68
C SER A 233 -29.16 10.08 12.31
N ALA A 234 -28.46 10.47 13.37
CA ALA A 234 -27.79 9.54 14.30
C ALA A 234 -28.71 9.34 15.52
N PRO A 235 -28.55 8.28 16.36
CA PRO A 235 -27.48 7.26 16.35
C PRO A 235 -27.99 5.80 16.47
N SER A 236 -27.20 4.82 15.96
CA SER A 236 -26.93 3.49 16.55
C SER A 236 -26.42 2.50 15.49
N SER A 237 -25.36 1.77 15.83
CA SER A 237 -24.56 0.83 15.00
C SER A 237 -23.75 1.49 13.87
N GLN A 238 -22.44 1.25 13.87
CA GLN A 238 -21.63 1.52 12.67
C GLN A 238 -22.24 0.73 11.48
N PRO A 239 -22.35 1.33 10.28
CA PRO A 239 -22.83 0.60 9.13
C PRO A 239 -21.93 -0.64 8.89
N PRO A 240 -22.50 -1.80 8.57
CA PRO A 240 -21.73 -3.03 8.40
C PRO A 240 -20.65 -2.86 7.32
N ALA A 241 -19.42 -3.28 7.63
CA ALA A 241 -18.30 -3.24 6.71
C ALA A 241 -18.65 -3.98 5.39
N PHE A 242 -18.17 -3.42 4.26
CA PHE A 242 -18.30 -4.00 2.92
C PHE A 242 -19.74 -4.18 2.37
N LYS A 243 -20.65 -3.21 2.62
CA LYS A 243 -22.07 -3.25 2.15
C LYS A 243 -22.28 -3.67 0.69
N PHE A 244 -21.41 -3.24 -0.24
CA PHE A 244 -21.53 -3.62 -1.65
C PHE A 244 -21.14 -5.09 -1.89
N TRP A 245 -19.99 -5.51 -1.37
CA TRP A 245 -19.44 -6.85 -1.60
C TRP A 245 -20.29 -7.96 -1.00
N ARG A 246 -20.98 -7.69 0.11
CA ARG A 246 -21.95 -8.63 0.71
C ARG A 246 -23.14 -8.98 -0.19
N THR A 247 -23.40 -8.19 -1.25
CA THR A 247 -24.48 -8.46 -2.21
C THR A 247 -23.93 -8.94 -3.56
N GLN A 248 -22.64 -9.21 -3.66
CA GLN A 248 -22.01 -9.73 -4.88
C GLN A 248 -21.79 -11.24 -4.74
N PRO A 249 -21.75 -11.99 -5.86
CA PRO A 249 -21.43 -13.41 -5.87
C PRO A 249 -19.92 -13.62 -5.64
N VAL A 250 -19.45 -13.35 -4.43
CA VAL A 250 -18.05 -13.54 -4.04
C VAL A 250 -18.00 -14.39 -2.77
N MET A 251 -16.87 -15.04 -2.52
CA MET A 251 -16.68 -15.76 -1.26
C MET A 251 -16.79 -14.81 -0.06
N THR A 252 -17.54 -15.24 0.94
CA THR A 252 -17.71 -14.52 2.21
C THR A 252 -16.60 -14.87 3.20
N LEU A 253 -16.52 -14.14 4.32
CA LEU A 253 -15.58 -14.45 5.41
C LEU A 253 -15.92 -15.75 6.17
N HIS A 254 -17.13 -16.27 5.99
CA HIS A 254 -17.62 -17.48 6.68
C HIS A 254 -17.48 -18.74 5.82
N ASP A 255 -17.16 -18.58 4.53
CA ASP A 255 -17.00 -19.71 3.61
C ASP A 255 -15.73 -20.48 3.99
N THR A 256 -15.90 -21.68 4.55
CA THR A 256 -14.79 -22.55 4.94
C THR A 256 -14.75 -23.75 3.99
N LEU A 257 -14.23 -23.54 2.79
CA LEU A 257 -14.09 -24.59 1.78
C LEU A 257 -12.84 -25.42 2.11
N SER A 258 -13.04 -26.71 2.39
CA SER A 258 -11.99 -27.59 2.91
C SER A 258 -11.62 -28.74 1.96
N SER A 259 -12.37 -28.93 0.88
CA SER A 259 -12.06 -29.94 -0.14
C SER A 259 -11.92 -29.33 -1.53
N SER A 260 -11.08 -29.93 -2.38
CA SER A 260 -10.93 -29.57 -3.80
C SER A 260 -12.19 -29.82 -4.63
N GLN A 261 -13.17 -30.57 -4.11
CA GLN A 261 -14.45 -30.85 -4.76
C GLN A 261 -15.49 -29.71 -4.59
N ASP A 262 -15.18 -28.67 -3.81
CA ASP A 262 -16.12 -27.59 -3.50
C ASP A 262 -15.91 -26.30 -4.34
N HIS A 263 -15.18 -26.37 -5.46
CA HIS A 263 -15.02 -25.24 -6.39
C HIS A 263 -16.16 -25.13 -7.41
N GLY A 264 -16.59 -23.91 -7.74
CA GLY A 264 -17.64 -23.69 -8.73
C GLY A 264 -18.23 -22.27 -8.69
N TYR A 265 -19.30 -22.05 -9.45
CA TYR A 265 -20.00 -20.77 -9.46
C TYR A 265 -20.68 -20.48 -8.11
N CYS A 266 -20.60 -19.22 -7.64
CA CYS A 266 -21.33 -18.76 -6.47
C CYS A 266 -22.83 -18.65 -6.78
N ASP A 267 -23.15 -17.94 -7.87
CA ASP A 267 -24.48 -17.85 -8.45
C ASP A 267 -24.51 -18.64 -9.76
N GLN A 268 -25.54 -19.47 -9.95
CA GLN A 268 -25.72 -20.17 -11.22
C GLN A 268 -25.89 -19.18 -12.38
N SER A 269 -25.28 -19.50 -13.52
CA SER A 269 -25.46 -18.71 -14.74
C SER A 269 -26.94 -18.67 -15.12
N ILE A 270 -27.49 -17.46 -15.25
CA ILE A 270 -28.84 -17.27 -15.79
C ILE A 270 -28.81 -17.33 -17.32
N PRO A 271 -29.91 -17.70 -18.01
CA PRO A 271 -29.98 -17.56 -19.45
C PRO A 271 -29.63 -16.12 -19.88
N LYS A 272 -28.87 -15.96 -20.97
CA LYS A 272 -28.49 -14.63 -21.49
C LYS A 272 -29.69 -13.69 -21.66
N SER A 273 -30.85 -14.25 -22.04
CA SER A 273 -32.12 -13.52 -22.18
C SER A 273 -32.65 -12.88 -20.89
N LYS A 274 -32.20 -13.34 -19.71
CA LYS A 274 -32.56 -12.77 -18.41
C LYS A 274 -31.59 -11.68 -17.94
N VAL A 275 -30.46 -11.49 -18.63
CA VAL A 275 -29.53 -10.39 -18.35
C VAL A 275 -30.17 -9.09 -18.85
N ARG A 276 -30.12 -8.04 -18.03
CA ARG A 276 -30.65 -6.72 -18.39
C ARG A 276 -29.97 -6.21 -19.67
N ALA A 277 -30.77 -5.98 -20.72
CA ALA A 277 -30.27 -5.49 -22.01
C ALA A 277 -29.79 -4.03 -21.96
N THR A 278 -30.45 -3.18 -21.14
CA THR A 278 -30.12 -1.76 -21.04
C THR A 278 -29.08 -1.46 -19.94
N PRO A 279 -28.22 -0.44 -20.10
CA PRO A 279 -27.28 -0.04 -19.06
C PRO A 279 -27.95 0.42 -17.77
N LEU A 280 -27.23 0.39 -16.65
CA LEU A 280 -27.68 0.96 -15.38
C LEU A 280 -27.96 2.47 -15.51
N LYS A 281 -28.95 3.00 -14.78
CA LYS A 281 -29.24 4.43 -14.80
C LYS A 281 -28.16 5.19 -14.01
N LEU A 282 -27.55 6.19 -14.63
CA LEU A 282 -26.63 7.11 -13.98
C LEU A 282 -27.37 8.35 -13.44
N PRO A 283 -26.80 9.05 -12.44
CA PRO A 283 -27.29 10.36 -12.02
C PRO A 283 -27.27 11.37 -13.17
N GLU A 284 -28.12 12.40 -13.07
CA GLU A 284 -28.12 13.51 -14.02
C GLU A 284 -26.74 14.16 -14.11
N GLY A 285 -26.35 14.58 -15.31
CA GLY A 285 -25.00 15.11 -15.59
C GLY A 285 -23.97 14.05 -15.98
N PHE A 286 -24.29 12.75 -15.90
CA PHE A 286 -23.39 11.66 -16.28
C PHE A 286 -24.04 10.73 -17.31
N ALA A 287 -23.22 10.25 -18.25
CA ALA A 287 -23.63 9.26 -19.25
C ALA A 287 -22.58 8.17 -19.40
N TRP A 288 -23.03 6.96 -19.74
CA TRP A 288 -22.15 5.91 -20.24
C TRP A 288 -21.61 6.35 -21.59
N SER A 289 -20.34 6.06 -21.83
CA SER A 289 -19.70 6.26 -23.12
C SER A 289 -19.25 4.92 -23.66
N ASP A 290 -19.48 4.71 -24.95
CA ASP A 290 -18.68 3.74 -25.69
C ASP A 290 -17.25 4.28 -25.72
N PHE A 291 -16.27 3.42 -25.45
CA PHE A 291 -14.86 3.80 -25.38
C PHE A 291 -14.06 2.89 -26.31
N ASP A 292 -13.34 3.49 -27.24
CA ASP A 292 -12.52 2.79 -28.21
C ASP A 292 -11.04 3.09 -27.98
N ILE A 293 -10.34 2.13 -27.36
CA ILE A 293 -8.90 2.24 -27.13
C ILE A 293 -8.09 2.31 -28.43
N THR A 294 -8.64 1.85 -29.56
CA THR A 294 -7.97 1.91 -30.86
C THR A 294 -8.03 3.31 -31.48
N ASN A 295 -8.91 4.18 -30.98
CA ASN A 295 -8.96 5.58 -31.35
C ASN A 295 -7.82 6.36 -30.65
N PRO A 296 -6.89 7.00 -31.38
CA PRO A 296 -5.76 7.70 -30.79
C PRO A 296 -6.14 8.84 -29.82
N SER A 297 -7.29 9.50 -30.07
CA SER A 297 -7.77 10.59 -29.21
C SER A 297 -8.25 10.08 -27.85
N GLU A 298 -9.04 9.00 -27.86
CA GLU A 298 -9.56 8.38 -26.65
C GLU A 298 -8.47 7.67 -25.84
N ALA A 299 -7.53 6.99 -26.52
CA ALA A 299 -6.36 6.41 -25.88
C ALA A 299 -5.54 7.47 -25.14
N ASN A 300 -5.29 8.62 -25.78
CA ASN A 300 -4.59 9.75 -25.16
C ASN A 300 -5.39 10.39 -24.01
N GLU A 301 -6.72 10.42 -24.10
CA GLU A 301 -7.56 10.86 -22.98
C GLU A 301 -7.43 9.91 -21.79
N LEU A 302 -7.50 8.59 -22.02
CA LEU A 302 -7.37 7.59 -20.96
C LEU A 302 -5.99 7.64 -20.32
N TYR A 303 -4.93 7.75 -21.11
CA TYR A 303 -3.57 7.95 -20.62
C TYR A 303 -3.50 9.12 -19.63
N LYS A 304 -3.95 10.30 -20.05
CA LYS A 304 -3.97 11.51 -19.21
C LYS A 304 -4.83 11.34 -17.97
N PHE A 305 -5.97 10.65 -18.11
CA PHE A 305 -6.88 10.37 -17.00
C PHE A 305 -6.24 9.47 -15.93
N LEU A 306 -5.60 8.38 -16.34
CA LEU A 306 -4.90 7.47 -15.43
C LEU A 306 -3.69 8.15 -14.78
N ALA A 307 -2.88 8.87 -15.57
CA ALA A 307 -1.74 9.64 -15.08
C ALA A 307 -2.11 10.76 -14.08
N ALA A 308 -3.39 11.17 -14.02
CA ALA A 308 -3.87 12.17 -13.07
C ALA A 308 -4.60 11.56 -11.85
N HIS A 309 -5.16 10.36 -11.98
CA HIS A 309 -6.19 9.86 -11.06
C HIS A 309 -6.06 8.40 -10.62
N TYR A 310 -5.11 7.61 -11.14
CA TYR A 310 -5.03 6.17 -10.83
C TYR A 310 -4.22 5.89 -9.55
N CYS A 311 -3.07 5.22 -9.66
CA CYS A 311 -2.26 4.77 -8.53
C CYS A 311 -1.13 5.75 -8.23
N GLU A 312 -1.11 6.26 -7.00
CA GLU A 312 -0.03 7.01 -6.38
C GLU A 312 0.49 6.17 -5.20
N ASP A 313 1.79 6.17 -4.96
CA ASP A 313 2.33 5.58 -3.73
C ASP A 313 1.84 6.36 -2.49
N SER A 314 1.92 5.72 -1.32
CA SER A 314 1.42 6.30 -0.05
C SER A 314 2.02 7.67 0.26
N ASP A 315 3.25 7.89 -0.20
CA ASP A 315 4.04 9.06 0.11
C ASP A 315 3.97 10.11 -1.00
N GLY A 316 3.22 9.84 -2.08
CA GLY A 316 3.03 10.74 -3.22
C GLY A 316 4.33 11.08 -3.96
N ARG A 317 5.34 10.20 -3.91
CA ARG A 317 6.62 10.33 -4.62
C ARG A 317 6.58 9.76 -6.02
N PHE A 318 5.79 8.72 -6.24
CA PHE A 318 5.73 7.98 -7.49
C PHE A 318 4.29 7.83 -7.97
N ARG A 319 4.10 7.96 -9.28
CA ARG A 319 2.82 7.68 -9.93
C ARG A 319 3.04 6.80 -11.15
N SER A 320 2.21 5.78 -11.32
CA SER A 320 2.27 4.93 -12.52
C SER A 320 1.99 5.75 -13.77
N ASP A 321 2.82 5.58 -14.80
CA ASP A 321 2.79 6.34 -16.05
C ASP A 321 2.63 5.39 -17.26
N TYR A 322 1.55 4.60 -17.26
CA TYR A 322 1.31 3.60 -18.30
C TYR A 322 1.26 4.25 -19.69
N SER A 323 2.17 3.89 -20.58
CA SER A 323 2.23 4.45 -21.93
C SER A 323 1.00 4.08 -22.77
N LEU A 324 0.79 4.80 -23.87
CA LEU A 324 -0.29 4.49 -24.82
C LEU A 324 -0.15 3.09 -25.40
N GLU A 325 1.09 2.70 -25.72
CA GLU A 325 1.43 1.39 -26.25
C GLU A 325 1.15 0.30 -25.23
N PHE A 326 1.45 0.56 -23.95
CA PHE A 326 1.13 -0.36 -22.86
C PHE A 326 -0.38 -0.52 -22.69
N LEU A 327 -1.14 0.59 -22.64
CA LEU A 327 -2.60 0.55 -22.51
C LEU A 327 -3.25 -0.17 -23.69
N MET A 328 -2.76 0.07 -24.92
CA MET A 328 -3.21 -0.66 -26.10
C MET A 328 -2.94 -2.17 -25.94
N TRP A 329 -1.71 -2.54 -25.59
CA TRP A 329 -1.33 -3.94 -25.39
C TRP A 329 -2.15 -4.63 -24.30
N ALA A 330 -2.34 -3.97 -23.17
CA ALA A 330 -3.13 -4.44 -22.03
C ALA A 330 -4.61 -4.66 -22.40
N LEU A 331 -5.23 -3.70 -23.10
CA LEU A 331 -6.67 -3.64 -23.31
C LEU A 331 -7.15 -4.31 -24.60
N THR A 332 -6.25 -4.71 -25.50
CA THR A 332 -6.60 -5.33 -26.80
C THR A 332 -6.14 -6.80 -26.91
N SER A 333 -6.24 -7.56 -25.81
CA SER A 333 -5.95 -8.99 -25.81
C SER A 333 -6.74 -9.75 -26.88
N PRO A 334 -6.26 -10.91 -27.38
CA PRO A 334 -7.00 -11.67 -28.39
C PRO A 334 -8.45 -11.95 -27.96
N GLY A 335 -9.39 -11.60 -28.83
CA GLY A 335 -10.82 -11.67 -28.53
C GLY A 335 -11.39 -10.49 -27.74
N TYR A 336 -10.64 -9.38 -27.60
CA TYR A 336 -11.08 -8.20 -26.86
C TYR A 336 -12.48 -7.74 -27.28
N VAL A 337 -13.22 -7.23 -26.30
CA VAL A 337 -14.58 -6.74 -26.48
C VAL A 337 -14.58 -5.27 -26.09
N ALA A 338 -14.69 -4.35 -27.06
CA ALA A 338 -14.67 -2.91 -26.79
C ALA A 338 -15.71 -2.48 -25.73
N ASP A 339 -16.88 -3.14 -25.72
CA ASP A 339 -17.94 -2.90 -24.73
C ASP A 339 -17.48 -3.17 -23.28
N TRP A 340 -16.42 -3.94 -23.05
CA TRP A 340 -15.88 -4.17 -21.71
C TRP A 340 -14.97 -3.05 -21.20
N HIS A 341 -14.72 -2.02 -22.02
CA HIS A 341 -14.08 -0.78 -21.59
C HIS A 341 -15.16 0.22 -21.18
N VAL A 342 -15.53 0.17 -19.91
CA VAL A 342 -16.65 0.94 -19.37
C VAL A 342 -16.16 2.33 -18.99
N ALA A 343 -16.68 3.35 -19.68
CA ALA A 343 -16.38 4.75 -19.41
C ALA A 343 -17.63 5.54 -18.97
N ILE A 344 -17.44 6.47 -18.04
CA ILE A 344 -18.45 7.46 -17.64
C ILE A 344 -17.94 8.83 -18.03
N ARG A 345 -18.75 9.60 -18.75
CA ARG A 345 -18.47 10.99 -19.13
C ARG A 345 -19.44 11.96 -18.47
N HIS A 346 -18.99 13.19 -18.28
CA HIS A 346 -19.88 14.30 -17.91
C HIS A 346 -20.63 14.78 -19.15
N THR A 347 -21.97 14.87 -19.08
CA THR A 347 -22.82 15.10 -20.26
C THR A 347 -22.58 16.44 -20.94
N SER A 348 -22.31 17.51 -20.18
CA SER A 348 -22.12 18.85 -20.77
C SER A 348 -20.71 19.11 -21.28
N SER A 349 -19.68 18.45 -20.71
CA SER A 349 -18.28 18.75 -21.03
C SER A 349 -17.60 17.65 -21.83
N GLY A 350 -18.22 16.47 -21.96
CA GLY A 350 -17.65 15.29 -22.62
C GLY A 350 -16.47 14.64 -21.89
N LYS A 351 -15.99 15.23 -20.79
CA LYS A 351 -14.78 14.76 -20.10
C LYS A 351 -14.97 13.39 -19.46
N LEU A 352 -13.96 12.53 -19.59
CA LEU A 352 -13.87 11.24 -18.89
C LEU A 352 -13.82 11.43 -17.36
N MET A 353 -14.76 10.81 -16.65
CA MET A 353 -14.95 10.93 -15.20
C MET A 353 -14.64 9.63 -14.44
N ALA A 354 -14.81 8.48 -15.09
CA ALA A 354 -14.41 7.19 -14.56
C ALA A 354 -14.20 6.18 -15.70
N PHE A 355 -13.33 5.21 -15.45
CA PHE A 355 -12.98 4.15 -16.38
C PHE A 355 -12.83 2.82 -15.62
N PHE A 356 -13.22 1.72 -16.26
CA PHE A 356 -12.96 0.36 -15.77
C PHE A 356 -12.92 -0.60 -16.96
N ALA A 357 -11.91 -1.46 -17.03
CA ALA A 357 -11.72 -2.35 -18.15
C ALA A 357 -11.85 -3.82 -17.75
N GLY A 358 -12.41 -4.61 -18.65
CA GLY A 358 -12.34 -6.06 -18.66
C GLY A 358 -11.63 -6.57 -19.91
N THR A 359 -10.83 -7.63 -19.78
CA THR A 359 -10.14 -8.30 -20.87
C THR A 359 -10.46 -9.81 -20.86
N PRO A 360 -10.81 -10.41 -22.01
CA PRO A 360 -11.15 -11.82 -22.05
C PRO A 360 -9.89 -12.70 -21.98
N LYS A 361 -9.92 -13.68 -21.08
CA LYS A 361 -8.85 -14.67 -20.90
C LYS A 361 -9.42 -16.06 -20.61
N ALA A 362 -8.75 -17.10 -21.07
CA ALA A 362 -9.02 -18.46 -20.62
C ALA A 362 -8.20 -18.71 -19.36
N ILE A 363 -8.85 -18.88 -18.22
CA ILE A 363 -8.19 -19.01 -16.92
C ILE A 363 -8.44 -20.42 -16.38
N ARG A 364 -7.41 -21.06 -15.85
CA ARG A 364 -7.51 -22.26 -15.04
C ARG A 364 -7.77 -21.87 -13.59
N ILE A 365 -8.78 -22.47 -12.97
CA ILE A 365 -9.04 -22.40 -11.53
C ILE A 365 -9.21 -23.84 -11.01
N HIS A 366 -8.16 -24.36 -10.40
CA HIS A 366 -7.91 -25.79 -10.16
C HIS A 366 -8.06 -26.58 -11.47
N ASP A 367 -9.05 -27.47 -11.57
CA ASP A 367 -9.28 -28.30 -12.75
C ASP A 367 -10.15 -27.63 -13.82
N ASP A 368 -10.77 -26.48 -13.52
CA ASP A 368 -11.71 -25.81 -14.44
C ASP A 368 -11.03 -24.76 -15.32
N ILE A 369 -11.08 -24.96 -16.63
CA ILE A 369 -10.62 -24.00 -17.64
C ILE A 369 -11.83 -23.46 -18.39
N ALA A 370 -12.09 -22.18 -18.26
CA ALA A 370 -13.20 -21.51 -18.93
C ALA A 370 -12.88 -20.04 -19.24
N PRO A 371 -13.62 -19.43 -20.18
CA PRO A 371 -13.56 -17.99 -20.42
C PRO A 371 -13.87 -17.19 -19.16
N SER A 372 -12.99 -16.24 -18.87
CA SER A 372 -13.06 -15.35 -17.72
C SER A 372 -12.80 -13.91 -18.16
N CYS A 373 -13.33 -12.97 -17.41
CA CYS A 373 -12.98 -11.55 -17.53
C CYS A 373 -11.84 -11.22 -16.55
N GLU A 374 -10.68 -10.82 -17.03
CA GLU A 374 -9.68 -10.18 -16.18
C GLU A 374 -9.98 -8.68 -16.12
N THR A 375 -10.25 -8.16 -14.93
CA THR A 375 -10.60 -6.74 -14.77
C THR A 375 -9.44 -5.93 -14.22
N ASN A 376 -9.23 -4.73 -14.76
CA ASN A 376 -8.15 -3.83 -14.37
C ASN A 376 -8.50 -2.36 -14.63
N PHE A 377 -7.62 -1.45 -14.23
CA PHE A 377 -7.72 0.00 -14.47
C PHE A 377 -8.99 0.66 -13.93
N LEU A 378 -9.52 0.16 -12.80
CA LEU A 378 -10.63 0.81 -12.11
C LEU A 378 -10.18 2.18 -11.59
N CYS A 379 -10.56 3.24 -12.30
CA CYS A 379 -10.13 4.60 -12.00
C CYS A 379 -11.33 5.54 -11.94
N ILE A 380 -11.41 6.33 -10.86
CA ILE A 380 -12.44 7.34 -10.66
C ILE A 380 -11.75 8.68 -10.42
N HIS A 381 -12.20 9.71 -11.13
CA HIS A 381 -11.72 11.07 -10.96
C HIS A 381 -11.73 11.46 -9.48
N LYS A 382 -10.63 12.05 -8.99
CA LYS A 382 -10.41 12.32 -7.54
C LYS A 382 -11.61 12.99 -6.85
N LYS A 383 -12.27 13.95 -7.52
CA LYS A 383 -13.46 14.68 -7.01
C LYS A 383 -14.74 13.83 -6.84
N LEU A 384 -14.83 12.67 -7.50
CA LEU A 384 -15.99 11.77 -7.45
C LEU A 384 -15.77 10.56 -6.53
N ARG A 385 -14.60 10.46 -5.90
CA ARG A 385 -14.30 9.42 -4.91
C ARG A 385 -15.24 9.55 -3.70
N ASN A 386 -15.46 8.45 -3.00
CA ASN A 386 -16.41 8.34 -1.87
C ASN A 386 -17.89 8.60 -2.22
N LYS A 387 -18.26 8.67 -3.51
CA LYS A 387 -19.66 8.80 -3.98
C LYS A 387 -20.28 7.49 -4.49
N ARG A 388 -19.68 6.34 -4.15
CA ARG A 388 -20.15 4.99 -4.51
C ARG A 388 -20.25 4.73 -6.03
N LEU A 389 -19.40 5.37 -6.83
CA LEU A 389 -19.36 5.17 -8.28
C LEU A 389 -18.70 3.84 -8.69
N ALA A 390 -17.70 3.35 -7.92
CA ALA A 390 -17.04 2.06 -8.18
C ALA A 390 -18.03 0.88 -8.23
N PRO A 391 -18.94 0.70 -7.25
CA PRO A 391 -20.04 -0.27 -7.35
C PRO A 391 -20.87 -0.21 -8.63
N VAL A 392 -21.08 0.99 -9.20
CA VAL A 392 -21.87 1.16 -10.42
C VAL A 392 -21.08 0.70 -11.64
N LEU A 393 -19.79 1.03 -11.73
CA LEU A 393 -18.88 0.54 -12.77
C LEU A 393 -18.75 -0.97 -12.74
N ILE A 394 -18.55 -1.56 -11.56
CA ILE A 394 -18.42 -3.02 -11.40
C ILE A 394 -19.69 -3.72 -11.90
N LYS A 395 -20.87 -3.28 -11.46
CA LYS A 395 -22.15 -3.88 -11.90
C LYS A 395 -22.38 -3.73 -13.40
N GLU A 396 -21.99 -2.60 -14.00
CA GLU A 396 -22.14 -2.41 -15.44
C GLU A 396 -21.18 -3.31 -16.23
N LEU A 397 -19.91 -3.43 -15.83
CA LEU A 397 -18.98 -4.37 -16.46
C LEU A 397 -19.47 -5.82 -16.32
N THR A 398 -19.98 -6.22 -15.14
CA THR A 398 -20.59 -7.54 -14.93
C THR A 398 -21.79 -7.76 -15.87
N ARG A 399 -22.65 -6.75 -16.08
CA ARG A 399 -23.77 -6.85 -17.02
C ARG A 399 -23.28 -7.09 -18.45
N ARG A 400 -22.27 -6.33 -18.89
CA ARG A 400 -21.68 -6.42 -20.24
C ARG A 400 -20.95 -7.74 -20.47
N SER A 401 -20.23 -8.26 -19.47
CA SER A 401 -19.60 -9.59 -19.54
C SER A 401 -20.65 -10.71 -19.63
N ASN A 402 -21.71 -10.63 -18.82
CA ASN A 402 -22.79 -11.62 -18.81
C ASN A 402 -23.58 -11.66 -20.12
N LEU A 403 -23.78 -10.52 -20.80
CA LEU A 403 -24.39 -10.49 -22.14
C LEU A 403 -23.58 -11.27 -23.17
N GLN A 404 -22.25 -11.28 -23.04
CA GLN A 404 -21.36 -12.09 -23.87
C GLN A 404 -21.28 -13.56 -23.40
N GLY A 405 -21.85 -13.89 -22.24
CA GLY A 405 -21.84 -15.24 -21.68
C GLY A 405 -20.60 -15.56 -20.86
N VAL A 406 -19.88 -14.53 -20.39
CA VAL A 406 -18.74 -14.67 -19.49
C VAL A 406 -19.17 -14.29 -18.08
N TRP A 407 -19.22 -15.30 -17.22
CA TRP A 407 -19.89 -15.24 -15.91
C TRP A 407 -18.95 -15.16 -14.72
N ARG A 408 -17.63 -15.25 -14.95
CA ARG A 408 -16.62 -15.19 -13.89
C ARG A 408 -15.53 -14.19 -14.23
N ALA A 409 -14.91 -13.64 -13.20
CA ALA A 409 -13.81 -12.71 -13.37
C ALA A 409 -12.67 -12.98 -12.39
N VAL A 410 -11.47 -12.55 -12.77
CA VAL A 410 -10.31 -12.45 -11.88
C VAL A 410 -9.91 -11.00 -11.75
N TYR A 411 -9.47 -10.61 -10.55
CA TYR A 411 -8.94 -9.28 -10.32
C TYR A 411 -7.99 -9.29 -9.14
N THR A 412 -7.11 -8.30 -9.10
CA THR A 412 -6.24 -8.05 -7.94
C THR A 412 -6.51 -6.69 -7.34
N GLY A 413 -6.19 -6.55 -6.06
CA GLY A 413 -6.21 -5.26 -5.38
C GLY A 413 -5.22 -5.21 -4.22
N SER A 414 -4.70 -4.03 -3.95
CA SER A 414 -3.87 -3.76 -2.77
C SER A 414 -4.69 -3.66 -1.49
N SER A 415 -5.97 -3.28 -1.61
CA SER A 415 -6.92 -3.29 -0.50
C SER A 415 -7.42 -4.70 -0.22
N ARG A 416 -7.49 -5.07 1.05
CA ARG A 416 -8.04 -6.35 1.48
C ARG A 416 -9.57 -6.31 1.47
N LEU A 417 -10.18 -7.04 0.54
CA LEU A 417 -11.62 -7.25 0.40
C LEU A 417 -11.97 -8.66 0.89
N PRO A 418 -13.17 -8.90 1.44
CA PRO A 418 -13.62 -10.26 1.75
C PRO A 418 -14.06 -10.99 0.47
N THR A 419 -13.51 -12.15 0.09
CA THR A 419 -12.34 -12.87 0.66
C THR A 419 -11.34 -13.19 -0.46
N PRO A 420 -10.03 -12.91 -0.31
CA PRO A 420 -9.04 -13.21 -1.33
C PRO A 420 -8.79 -14.72 -1.41
N VAL A 421 -8.53 -15.21 -2.63
CA VAL A 421 -8.15 -16.60 -2.87
C VAL A 421 -6.65 -16.83 -2.66
N ALA A 422 -5.83 -15.80 -2.90
CA ALA A 422 -4.40 -15.80 -2.64
C ALA A 422 -3.91 -14.40 -2.26
N THR A 423 -2.78 -14.32 -1.57
CA THR A 423 -2.10 -13.06 -1.27
C THR A 423 -0.62 -13.23 -1.58
N THR A 424 -0.04 -12.24 -2.25
CA THR A 424 1.38 -12.17 -2.64
C THR A 424 1.97 -10.84 -2.19
N GLN A 425 3.29 -10.79 -2.08
CA GLN A 425 4.05 -9.58 -1.87
C GLN A 425 4.87 -9.26 -3.13
N ILE A 426 4.97 -7.96 -3.45
CA ILE A 426 5.87 -7.50 -4.50
C ILE A 426 7.24 -7.24 -3.89
N HIS A 427 8.28 -7.74 -4.53
CA HIS A 427 9.66 -7.55 -4.17
C HIS A 427 10.38 -6.73 -5.24
N HIS A 428 11.40 -6.00 -4.84
CA HIS A 428 12.13 -5.08 -5.71
C HIS A 428 13.63 -5.33 -5.65
N ARG A 429 14.29 -5.08 -6.78
CA ARG A 429 15.72 -5.21 -6.93
C ARG A 429 16.26 -4.02 -7.72
N SER A 430 17.07 -3.18 -7.08
CA SER A 430 17.66 -2.02 -7.76
C SER A 430 18.71 -2.45 -8.79
N LEU A 431 18.45 -2.15 -10.07
CA LEU A 431 19.40 -2.28 -11.17
C LEU A 431 20.28 -1.03 -11.30
N ASN A 432 19.69 0.14 -11.06
CA ASN A 432 20.35 1.44 -10.97
C ASN A 432 20.28 1.95 -9.52
N THR A 433 21.14 1.39 -8.67
CA THR A 433 21.14 1.66 -7.22
C THR A 433 21.30 3.14 -6.89
N LYS A 434 22.16 3.86 -7.63
CA LYS A 434 22.37 5.30 -7.40
C LYS A 434 21.06 6.08 -7.57
N LYS A 435 20.39 5.91 -8.72
CA LYS A 435 19.12 6.60 -9.00
C LYS A 435 18.01 6.18 -8.04
N CYS A 436 17.91 4.88 -7.72
CA CYS A 436 16.93 4.38 -6.76
C CYS A 436 17.07 5.02 -5.37
N VAL A 437 18.30 5.26 -4.90
CA VAL A 437 18.55 5.95 -3.63
C VAL A 437 18.28 7.45 -3.74
N GLU A 438 18.72 8.10 -4.82
CA GLU A 438 18.50 9.55 -5.04
C GLU A 438 17.02 9.94 -5.06
N VAL A 439 16.17 9.13 -5.70
CA VAL A 439 14.72 9.37 -5.77
C VAL A 439 13.94 8.85 -4.55
N GLY A 440 14.63 8.26 -3.56
CA GLY A 440 14.00 7.73 -2.35
C GLY A 440 13.18 6.46 -2.56
N PHE A 441 13.45 5.69 -3.62
CA PHE A 441 12.85 4.37 -3.83
C PHE A 441 13.54 3.29 -3.00
N ALA A 442 14.88 3.34 -2.93
CA ALA A 442 15.71 2.43 -2.15
C ALA A 442 16.40 3.17 -1.00
N TYR A 443 16.67 2.47 0.09
CA TYR A 443 17.37 3.01 1.24
C TYR A 443 18.85 2.63 1.23
N CYS A 444 19.74 3.57 1.57
CA CYS A 444 21.14 3.28 1.84
C CYS A 444 21.33 3.15 3.36
N PRO A 445 21.67 1.95 3.87
CA PRO A 445 21.88 1.75 5.31
C PRO A 445 22.96 2.68 5.89
N PRO A 446 22.84 3.17 7.15
CA PRO A 446 23.79 4.13 7.73
C PRO A 446 25.21 3.58 7.87
N ASN A 447 25.34 2.25 7.97
CA ASN A 447 26.60 1.53 8.08
C ASN A 447 27.23 1.18 6.71
N MET A 448 26.63 1.60 5.60
CA MET A 448 27.11 1.30 4.24
C MET A 448 27.19 2.58 3.41
N SER A 449 28.30 2.75 2.68
CA SER A 449 28.39 3.84 1.69
C SER A 449 27.61 3.50 0.42
N LEU A 450 27.06 4.52 -0.26
CA LEU A 450 26.35 4.33 -1.54
C LEU A 450 27.20 3.56 -2.57
N THR A 451 28.52 3.81 -2.62
CA THR A 451 29.45 3.07 -3.48
C THR A 451 29.50 1.57 -3.13
N SER A 452 29.46 1.23 -1.85
CA SER A 452 29.44 -0.17 -1.40
C SER A 452 28.10 -0.84 -1.73
N LEU A 453 26.99 -0.12 -1.60
CA LEU A 453 25.67 -0.62 -2.00
C LEU A 453 25.59 -0.85 -3.51
N ILE A 454 26.11 0.08 -4.32
CA ILE A 454 26.22 -0.07 -5.78
C ILE A 454 27.04 -1.32 -6.14
N LYS A 455 28.16 -1.58 -5.43
CA LYS A 455 28.97 -2.79 -5.64
C LYS A 455 28.21 -4.06 -5.25
N THR A 456 27.50 -4.05 -4.12
CA THR A 456 26.66 -5.17 -3.66
C THR A 456 25.56 -5.50 -4.68
N ASN A 457 25.03 -4.48 -5.34
CA ASN A 457 23.97 -4.61 -6.34
C ASN A 457 24.46 -4.79 -7.77
N LYS A 458 25.77 -4.93 -7.99
CA LYS A 458 26.32 -5.05 -9.33
C LYS A 458 25.94 -6.40 -9.94
N LEU A 459 25.21 -6.35 -11.04
CA LEU A 459 25.00 -7.48 -11.94
C LEU A 459 26.22 -7.74 -12.85
N PRO A 460 26.36 -8.97 -13.38
CA PRO A 460 27.29 -9.27 -14.47
C PRO A 460 27.10 -8.36 -15.68
N ASP A 461 28.15 -8.20 -16.48
CA ASP A 461 28.14 -7.34 -17.67
C ASP A 461 27.51 -8.03 -18.90
N ALA A 462 27.41 -9.37 -18.89
CA ALA A 462 26.80 -10.17 -19.96
C ALA A 462 26.01 -11.35 -19.40
N THR A 463 25.10 -11.89 -20.21
CA THR A 463 24.35 -13.11 -19.92
C THR A 463 25.27 -14.33 -19.95
N SER A 464 24.95 -15.34 -19.15
CA SER A 464 25.77 -16.53 -18.91
C SER A 464 25.25 -17.80 -19.58
N ILE A 465 23.95 -17.87 -19.86
CA ILE A 465 23.30 -19.07 -20.41
C ILE A 465 23.54 -19.18 -21.92
N ALA A 466 24.05 -20.33 -22.37
CA ALA A 466 24.22 -20.63 -23.79
C ALA A 466 22.87 -20.74 -24.49
N GLY A 467 22.74 -20.14 -25.68
CA GLY A 467 21.47 -20.13 -26.43
C GLY A 467 20.42 -19.15 -25.91
N PHE A 468 20.73 -18.32 -24.91
CA PHE A 468 19.84 -17.26 -24.43
C PHE A 468 19.71 -16.14 -25.46
N GLN A 469 18.51 -15.99 -26.04
CA GLN A 469 18.25 -15.04 -27.13
C GLN A 469 16.83 -14.44 -27.05
N PRO A 470 16.57 -13.29 -27.70
CA PRO A 470 15.23 -12.70 -27.74
C PRO A 470 14.20 -13.64 -28.36
N MET A 471 12.99 -13.66 -27.81
CA MET A 471 11.88 -14.41 -28.38
C MET A 471 11.51 -13.84 -29.77
N GLN A 472 11.08 -14.73 -30.67
CA GLN A 472 10.74 -14.42 -32.07
C GLN A 472 9.46 -15.18 -32.43
N LEU A 473 8.81 -14.78 -33.53
CA LEU A 473 7.53 -15.37 -33.94
C LEU A 473 7.56 -16.90 -34.09
N HIS A 474 8.65 -17.46 -34.64
CA HIS A 474 8.78 -18.91 -34.81
C HIS A 474 8.94 -19.68 -33.48
N HIS A 475 9.22 -19.01 -32.37
CA HIS A 475 9.28 -19.62 -31.04
C HIS A 475 7.90 -19.79 -30.40
N VAL A 476 6.85 -19.10 -30.90
CA VAL A 476 5.53 -19.01 -30.25
C VAL A 476 4.94 -20.38 -29.92
N SER A 477 4.90 -21.31 -30.88
CA SER A 477 4.30 -22.63 -30.68
C SER A 477 5.02 -23.45 -29.58
N GLN A 478 6.36 -23.41 -29.55
CA GLN A 478 7.16 -24.10 -28.53
C GLN A 478 6.98 -23.45 -27.15
N VAL A 479 6.95 -22.12 -27.08
CA VAL A 479 6.70 -21.37 -25.83
C VAL A 479 5.28 -21.62 -25.31
N THR A 480 4.27 -21.69 -26.19
CA THR A 480 2.89 -22.06 -25.80
C THR A 480 2.84 -23.44 -25.16
N THR A 481 3.53 -24.42 -25.74
CA THR A 481 3.60 -25.79 -25.19
C THR A 481 4.31 -25.79 -23.84
N LEU A 482 5.44 -25.08 -23.73
CA LEU A 482 6.23 -24.97 -22.50
C LEU A 482 5.42 -24.33 -21.37
N LEU A 483 4.77 -23.19 -21.62
CA LEU A 483 3.94 -22.49 -20.65
C LEU A 483 2.75 -23.32 -20.19
N ASN A 484 2.01 -23.95 -21.11
CA ASN A 484 0.87 -24.78 -20.72
C ASN A 484 1.29 -26.01 -19.90
N THR A 485 2.46 -26.58 -20.18
CA THR A 485 3.03 -27.70 -19.41
C THR A 485 3.41 -27.26 -18.01
N ASP A 486 4.07 -26.12 -17.87
CA ASP A 486 4.47 -25.58 -16.58
C ASP A 486 3.26 -25.11 -15.75
N HIS A 487 2.36 -24.36 -16.39
CA HIS A 487 1.18 -23.79 -15.74
C HIS A 487 0.11 -24.82 -15.34
N ALA A 488 0.22 -26.06 -15.80
CA ALA A 488 -0.62 -27.16 -15.32
C ALA A 488 -0.33 -27.54 -13.85
N LYS A 489 0.79 -27.07 -13.28
CA LYS A 489 1.17 -27.30 -11.88
C LYS A 489 0.46 -26.37 -10.89
N PHE A 490 -0.12 -25.26 -11.37
CA PHE A 490 -0.68 -24.21 -10.53
C PHE A 490 -2.21 -24.27 -10.51
N ASP A 491 -2.79 -23.91 -9.37
CA ASP A 491 -4.24 -23.86 -9.18
C ASP A 491 -4.87 -22.67 -9.92
N LEU A 492 -4.22 -21.51 -9.95
CA LEU A 492 -4.71 -20.33 -10.67
C LEU A 492 -3.70 -19.94 -11.74
N ALA A 493 -4.02 -20.18 -13.02
CA ALA A 493 -3.09 -19.88 -14.10
C ALA A 493 -3.79 -19.47 -15.39
N LEU A 494 -3.06 -18.79 -16.28
CA LEU A 494 -3.54 -18.57 -17.63
C LEU A 494 -3.46 -19.86 -18.46
N HIS A 495 -4.51 -20.16 -19.21
CA HIS A 495 -4.47 -21.15 -20.28
C HIS A 495 -4.06 -20.47 -21.59
N TRP A 496 -2.94 -20.89 -22.15
CA TRP A 496 -2.31 -20.21 -23.28
C TRP A 496 -2.75 -20.78 -24.62
N THR A 497 -3.04 -19.89 -25.55
CA THR A 497 -3.13 -20.19 -26.98
C THR A 497 -1.94 -19.55 -27.68
N GLU A 498 -1.62 -19.98 -28.91
CA GLU A 498 -0.56 -19.32 -29.68
C GLU A 498 -0.85 -17.83 -29.91
N ALA A 499 -2.12 -17.47 -30.10
CA ALA A 499 -2.55 -16.07 -30.22
C ALA A 499 -2.29 -15.28 -28.93
N SER A 500 -2.59 -15.86 -27.75
CA SER A 500 -2.32 -15.17 -26.48
C SER A 500 -0.84 -15.06 -26.18
N VAL A 501 -0.04 -16.10 -26.48
CA VAL A 501 1.43 -16.04 -26.38
C VAL A 501 2.00 -14.98 -27.31
N ALA A 502 1.58 -14.96 -28.58
CA ALA A 502 2.05 -13.96 -29.54
C ALA A 502 1.71 -12.53 -29.10
N HIS A 503 0.51 -12.30 -28.57
CA HIS A 503 0.10 -10.97 -28.13
C HIS A 503 0.85 -10.52 -26.87
N TRP A 504 0.89 -11.36 -25.84
CA TRP A 504 1.40 -11.00 -24.52
C TRP A 504 2.92 -11.09 -24.41
N LEU A 505 3.59 -11.93 -25.19
CA LEU A 505 5.00 -12.30 -24.92
C LEU A 505 5.95 -11.99 -26.07
N LEU A 506 5.49 -11.74 -27.30
CA LEU A 506 6.42 -11.26 -28.32
C LEU A 506 6.94 -9.87 -27.94
N PRO A 507 8.27 -9.64 -28.01
CA PRO A 507 8.85 -8.38 -27.59
C PRO A 507 8.23 -7.17 -28.32
N ARG A 508 7.85 -6.16 -27.53
CA ARG A 508 7.35 -4.87 -28.00
C ARG A 508 8.11 -3.78 -27.25
N SER A 509 8.77 -2.91 -28.01
CA SER A 509 9.60 -1.82 -27.46
C SER A 509 8.85 -1.03 -26.38
N ASN A 510 9.49 -0.85 -25.22
CA ASN A 510 8.95 -0.14 -24.06
C ASN A 510 7.64 -0.70 -23.48
N VAL A 511 7.26 -1.94 -23.82
CA VAL A 511 6.04 -2.59 -23.30
C VAL A 511 6.37 -3.94 -22.68
N VAL A 512 6.97 -4.86 -23.44
CA VAL A 512 7.32 -6.21 -22.97
C VAL A 512 8.58 -6.70 -23.65
N ASP A 513 9.48 -7.30 -22.88
CA ASP A 513 10.66 -8.00 -23.37
C ASP A 513 10.56 -9.48 -22.96
N ALA A 514 10.91 -10.37 -23.88
CA ALA A 514 10.89 -11.80 -23.64
C ALA A 514 12.07 -12.49 -24.33
N PHE A 515 12.57 -13.53 -23.68
CA PHE A 515 13.75 -14.28 -24.07
C PHE A 515 13.48 -15.78 -23.96
N VAL A 516 14.18 -16.54 -24.78
CA VAL A 516 14.17 -18.00 -24.79
C VAL A 516 15.59 -18.53 -24.67
N VAL A 517 15.72 -19.72 -24.10
CA VAL A 517 16.94 -20.53 -24.23
C VAL A 517 16.67 -21.58 -25.29
N VAL A 518 17.50 -21.60 -26.33
CA VAL A 518 17.42 -22.59 -27.41
C VAL A 518 18.60 -23.55 -27.30
N ASP A 519 18.29 -24.83 -27.14
CA ASP A 519 19.29 -25.88 -27.14
C ASP A 519 19.96 -25.97 -28.52
N VAL A 520 21.29 -25.88 -28.54
CA VAL A 520 22.08 -25.78 -29.78
C VAL A 520 22.04 -27.08 -30.58
N GLY A 521 21.87 -28.23 -29.93
CA GLY A 521 21.86 -29.54 -30.59
C GLY A 521 20.51 -29.87 -31.24
N THR A 522 19.41 -29.48 -30.62
CA THR A 522 18.05 -29.84 -31.04
C THR A 522 17.27 -28.68 -31.67
N ASN A 523 17.76 -27.45 -31.54
CA ASN A 523 17.08 -26.22 -31.95
C ASN A 523 15.68 -26.07 -31.31
N ARG A 524 15.52 -26.61 -30.09
CA ARG A 524 14.28 -26.54 -29.32
C ARG A 524 14.37 -25.51 -28.22
N VAL A 525 13.27 -24.83 -27.95
CA VAL A 525 13.13 -23.94 -26.79
C VAL A 525 13.03 -24.80 -25.53
N THR A 526 13.95 -24.58 -24.60
CA THR A 526 14.00 -25.28 -23.31
C THR A 526 13.48 -24.42 -22.16
N ASP A 527 13.76 -23.12 -22.20
CA ASP A 527 13.44 -22.19 -21.13
C ASP A 527 12.89 -20.88 -21.71
N PHE A 528 12.09 -20.17 -20.92
CA PHE A 528 11.43 -18.92 -21.30
C PHE A 528 11.41 -17.95 -20.13
N CYS A 529 11.65 -16.66 -20.37
CA CYS A 529 11.50 -15.63 -19.33
C CYS A 529 11.12 -14.27 -19.92
N SER A 530 10.36 -13.46 -19.19
CA SER A 530 9.91 -12.14 -19.65
C SER A 530 9.68 -11.14 -18.53
N TYR A 531 9.69 -9.86 -18.91
CA TYR A 531 9.24 -8.76 -18.06
C TYR A 531 8.49 -7.72 -18.90
N TYR A 532 7.59 -6.96 -18.26
CA TYR A 532 6.94 -5.82 -18.88
C TYR A 532 7.36 -4.50 -18.23
N HIS A 533 7.19 -3.40 -18.96
CA HIS A 533 7.68 -2.08 -18.57
C HIS A 533 6.60 -1.34 -17.80
N VAL A 534 6.94 -0.85 -16.60
CA VAL A 534 6.09 -0.01 -15.75
C VAL A 534 6.86 1.25 -15.37
N PRO A 535 6.89 2.28 -16.24
CA PRO A 535 7.49 3.54 -15.88
C PRO A 535 6.65 4.23 -14.79
N MET A 536 7.34 4.89 -13.86
CA MET A 536 6.71 5.72 -12.84
C MET A 536 7.26 7.14 -12.93
N SER A 537 6.36 8.12 -12.94
CA SER A 537 6.75 9.53 -12.80
C SER A 537 7.28 9.77 -11.39
N VAL A 538 8.44 10.43 -11.29
CA VAL A 538 9.03 10.89 -10.03
C VAL A 538 8.51 12.30 -9.75
N LEU A 539 7.75 12.44 -8.67
CA LEU A 539 7.11 13.69 -8.31
C LEU A 539 8.05 14.55 -7.46
N ASN A 540 8.10 15.85 -7.74
CA ASN A 540 8.83 16.86 -6.96
C ASN A 540 10.36 16.62 -6.80
N HIS A 541 11.01 15.93 -7.75
CA HIS A 541 12.47 15.74 -7.74
C HIS A 541 13.17 16.67 -8.77
N PRO A 542 14.28 17.35 -8.41
CA PRO A 542 14.88 18.39 -9.27
C PRO A 542 15.59 17.86 -10.53
N GLN A 543 16.00 16.58 -10.55
CA GLN A 543 16.84 16.01 -11.62
C GLN A 543 16.24 14.80 -12.33
N HIS A 544 15.31 14.09 -11.70
CA HIS A 544 14.78 12.81 -12.19
C HIS A 544 13.28 12.97 -12.34
N THR A 545 12.76 12.73 -13.55
CA THR A 545 11.32 12.83 -13.83
C THR A 545 10.65 11.47 -13.91
N THR A 546 11.42 10.41 -14.14
CA THR A 546 10.92 9.06 -14.40
C THR A 546 11.87 8.04 -13.83
N ILE A 547 11.32 6.97 -13.25
CA ILE A 547 12.05 5.76 -12.88
C ILE A 547 11.45 4.57 -13.64
N TYR A 548 12.30 3.79 -14.29
CA TYR A 548 11.86 2.68 -15.15
C TYR A 548 11.88 1.37 -14.38
N THR A 549 10.74 0.69 -14.31
CA THR A 549 10.61 -0.59 -13.62
C THR A 549 10.33 -1.70 -14.64
N ALA A 550 11.15 -2.75 -14.60
CA ALA A 550 10.85 -4.03 -15.23
C ALA A 550 10.05 -4.89 -14.24
N GLN A 551 8.79 -5.17 -14.54
CA GLN A 551 7.97 -6.08 -13.75
C GLN A 551 8.08 -7.48 -14.35
N SER A 552 8.63 -8.42 -13.59
CA SER A 552 8.75 -9.82 -13.99
C SER A 552 7.37 -10.39 -14.33
N PHE A 553 7.29 -11.09 -15.46
CA PHE A 553 6.03 -11.56 -16.02
C PHE A 553 5.92 -13.08 -15.91
N TYR A 554 6.39 -13.85 -16.90
CA TYR A 554 6.38 -15.32 -16.84
C TYR A 554 7.78 -15.87 -17.03
N ASN A 555 8.18 -16.80 -16.15
CA ASN A 555 9.50 -17.43 -16.16
C ASN A 555 9.35 -18.94 -16.01
N VAL A 556 9.81 -19.70 -17.00
CA VAL A 556 9.78 -21.17 -17.02
C VAL A 556 11.21 -21.65 -17.27
N ALA A 557 11.76 -22.35 -16.27
CA ALA A 557 13.08 -22.97 -16.34
C ALA A 557 12.94 -24.49 -16.29
N THR A 558 13.50 -25.19 -17.26
CA THR A 558 13.51 -26.67 -17.34
C THR A 558 14.92 -27.25 -17.53
N SER A 559 15.84 -26.51 -18.16
CA SER A 559 17.19 -26.98 -18.43
C SER A 559 18.26 -26.28 -17.59
N VAL A 560 17.94 -25.10 -17.05
CA VAL A 560 18.82 -24.30 -16.18
C VAL A 560 18.16 -24.00 -14.83
N PRO A 561 18.93 -23.64 -13.78
CA PRO A 561 18.36 -23.14 -12.53
C PRO A 561 17.56 -21.85 -12.75
N LEU A 562 16.34 -21.77 -12.19
CA LEU A 562 15.49 -20.58 -12.29
C LEU A 562 16.19 -19.27 -11.84
N PRO A 563 17.00 -19.25 -10.76
CA PRO A 563 17.73 -18.04 -10.37
C PRO A 563 18.74 -17.57 -11.42
N ASP A 564 19.35 -18.48 -12.18
CA ASP A 564 20.29 -18.10 -13.25
C ASP A 564 19.54 -17.54 -14.45
N LEU A 565 18.39 -18.12 -14.81
CA LEU A 565 17.51 -17.60 -15.87
C LEU A 565 17.04 -16.17 -15.56
N VAL A 566 16.56 -15.93 -14.33
CA VAL A 566 16.11 -14.58 -13.93
C VAL A 566 17.28 -13.60 -13.80
N ARG A 567 18.48 -14.07 -13.40
CA ARG A 567 19.68 -13.21 -13.39
C ARG A 567 20.02 -12.71 -14.79
N ASP A 568 20.03 -13.59 -15.79
CA ASP A 568 20.28 -13.21 -17.18
C ASP A 568 19.18 -12.27 -17.72
N LEU A 569 17.92 -12.48 -17.31
CA LEU A 569 16.81 -11.56 -17.60
C LEU A 569 17.05 -10.17 -17.00
N MET A 570 17.51 -10.07 -15.76
CA MET A 570 17.84 -8.80 -15.11
C MET A 570 19.04 -8.10 -15.77
N VAL A 571 20.03 -8.86 -16.28
CA VAL A 571 21.14 -8.30 -17.07
C VAL A 571 20.59 -7.63 -18.34
N LYS A 572 19.64 -8.26 -19.03
CA LYS A 572 18.96 -7.64 -20.19
C LYS A 572 18.12 -6.43 -19.81
N ALA A 573 17.36 -6.49 -18.71
CA ALA A 573 16.60 -5.35 -18.22
C ALA A 573 17.51 -4.15 -17.93
N LYS A 574 18.65 -4.37 -17.28
CA LYS A 574 19.65 -3.33 -17.01
C LYS A 574 20.25 -2.76 -18.31
N ALA A 575 20.56 -3.62 -19.28
CA ALA A 575 21.03 -3.17 -20.61
C ALA A 575 19.97 -2.34 -21.35
N ASN A 576 18.68 -2.59 -21.09
CA ASN A 576 17.54 -1.83 -21.58
C ASN A 576 17.20 -0.60 -20.70
N ASN A 577 18.14 -0.13 -19.88
CA ASN A 577 18.03 1.06 -19.02
C ASN A 577 16.90 0.99 -17.98
N MET A 578 16.52 -0.21 -17.53
CA MET A 578 15.62 -0.36 -16.39
C MET A 578 16.36 -0.04 -15.09
N ASP A 579 15.71 0.71 -14.21
CA ASP A 579 16.28 1.13 -12.93
C ASP A 579 15.97 0.14 -11.81
N ILE A 580 14.79 -0.49 -11.87
CA ILE A 580 14.28 -1.45 -10.88
C ILE A 580 13.83 -2.71 -11.61
N PHE A 581 14.09 -3.87 -11.03
CA PHE A 581 13.43 -5.13 -11.38
C PHE A 581 12.49 -5.55 -10.24
N SER A 582 11.22 -5.72 -10.55
CA SER A 582 10.17 -6.05 -9.57
C SER A 582 9.59 -7.42 -9.86
N ALA A 583 9.24 -8.19 -8.83
CA ALA A 583 8.66 -9.51 -8.97
C ALA A 583 7.68 -9.81 -7.84
N ALA A 584 6.58 -10.49 -8.16
CA ALA A 584 5.68 -11.05 -7.16
C ALA A 584 6.22 -12.39 -6.63
N ASP A 585 6.01 -12.69 -5.34
CA ASP A 585 6.42 -13.96 -4.71
C ASP A 585 5.48 -15.15 -5.03
N ILE A 586 4.97 -15.19 -6.26
CA ILE A 586 4.12 -16.26 -6.80
C ILE A 586 4.94 -17.31 -7.57
N MET A 587 4.30 -18.43 -7.95
CA MET A 587 4.97 -19.57 -8.61
C MET A 587 6.19 -20.03 -7.77
N ASN A 588 7.36 -20.23 -8.39
CA ASN A 588 8.60 -20.61 -7.73
C ASN A 588 9.56 -19.42 -7.52
N MET A 589 9.05 -18.18 -7.52
CA MET A 589 9.91 -16.99 -7.42
C MET A 589 10.63 -16.88 -6.08
N ASP A 590 10.16 -17.52 -5.02
CA ASP A 590 10.88 -17.51 -3.72
C ASP A 590 12.24 -18.21 -3.78
N GLU A 591 12.48 -19.09 -4.75
CA GLU A 591 13.81 -19.65 -5.06
C GLU A 591 14.76 -18.59 -5.67
N VAL A 592 14.22 -17.51 -6.22
CA VAL A 592 14.96 -16.45 -6.94
C VAL A 592 15.20 -15.23 -6.06
N LEU A 593 14.18 -14.82 -5.30
CA LEU A 593 14.14 -13.54 -4.60
C LEU A 593 15.33 -13.38 -3.65
N ALA A 594 15.52 -14.33 -2.73
CA ALA A 594 16.62 -14.23 -1.75
C ALA A 594 18.01 -14.37 -2.42
N PRO A 595 18.28 -15.37 -3.29
CA PRO A 595 19.60 -15.51 -3.91
C PRO A 595 20.02 -14.33 -4.80
N LEU A 596 19.06 -13.64 -5.43
CA LEU A 596 19.35 -12.48 -6.26
C LEU A 596 19.26 -11.14 -5.52
N GLY A 597 19.05 -11.16 -4.20
CA GLY A 597 19.06 -9.98 -3.34
C GLY A 597 17.86 -9.06 -3.54
N PHE A 598 16.69 -9.62 -3.83
CA PHE A 598 15.45 -8.86 -3.84
C PHE A 598 15.03 -8.48 -2.42
N GLU A 599 14.56 -7.26 -2.27
CA GLU A 599 14.03 -6.73 -1.03
C GLU A 599 12.51 -6.73 -1.07
N ALA A 600 11.88 -7.03 0.07
CA ALA A 600 10.42 -7.04 0.16
C ALA A 600 9.88 -5.60 0.08
N GLY A 601 8.95 -5.35 -0.83
CA GLY A 601 8.23 -4.08 -0.93
C GLY A 601 7.16 -3.95 0.16
N GLY A 602 6.72 -2.72 0.44
CA GLY A 602 5.72 -2.46 1.50
C GLY A 602 4.29 -2.90 1.19
N GLY A 603 3.98 -3.29 -0.05
CA GLY A 603 2.63 -3.60 -0.52
C GLY A 603 2.35 -5.09 -0.72
N HIS A 604 1.14 -5.51 -0.35
CA HIS A 604 0.60 -6.81 -0.73
C HIS A 604 -0.34 -6.67 -1.92
N LEU A 605 -0.42 -7.71 -2.74
CA LEU A 605 -1.41 -7.86 -3.80
C LEU A 605 -2.28 -9.06 -3.49
N HIS A 606 -3.59 -8.85 -3.48
CA HIS A 606 -4.58 -9.89 -3.17
C HIS A 606 -5.29 -10.31 -4.45
N TYR A 607 -5.36 -11.62 -4.71
CA TYR A 607 -6.11 -12.19 -5.83
C TYR A 607 -7.54 -12.48 -5.40
N TYR A 608 -8.49 -12.15 -6.28
CA TYR A 608 -9.90 -12.35 -6.07
C TYR A 608 -10.55 -12.97 -7.30
N LEU A 609 -11.60 -13.72 -7.04
CA LEU A 609 -12.47 -14.27 -8.06
C LEU A 609 -13.88 -13.69 -7.89
N PHE A 610 -14.49 -13.28 -8.99
CA PHE A 610 -15.89 -12.87 -9.04
C PHE A 610 -16.74 -14.00 -9.60
N ASN A 611 -17.84 -14.31 -8.91
CA ASN A 611 -18.76 -15.40 -9.21
C ASN A 611 -18.09 -16.77 -9.31
N TRP A 612 -17.05 -16.99 -8.53
CA TRP A 612 -16.42 -18.28 -8.38
C TRP A 612 -15.96 -18.46 -6.95
N ARG A 613 -16.21 -19.63 -6.38
CA ARG A 613 -15.74 -20.04 -5.08
C ARG A 613 -14.76 -21.20 -5.24
N CYS A 614 -13.69 -21.18 -4.46
CA CYS A 614 -12.70 -22.25 -4.40
C CYS A 614 -11.95 -22.19 -3.07
N PRO A 615 -11.26 -23.27 -2.66
CA PRO A 615 -10.32 -23.19 -1.55
C PRO A 615 -9.29 -22.06 -1.74
N GLN A 616 -8.83 -21.50 -0.63
CA GLN A 616 -7.70 -20.58 -0.68
C GLN A 616 -6.44 -21.33 -1.13
N MET A 617 -5.62 -20.65 -1.91
CA MET A 617 -4.41 -21.20 -2.49
C MET A 617 -3.19 -20.48 -1.92
N THR A 618 -2.08 -21.21 -1.83
CA THR A 618 -0.80 -20.61 -1.47
C THR A 618 -0.27 -19.78 -2.65
N ARG A 619 0.58 -18.80 -2.38
CA ARG A 619 1.25 -18.01 -3.44
C ARG A 619 1.99 -18.87 -4.47
N ARG A 620 2.51 -20.03 -4.06
CA ARG A 620 3.18 -21.00 -4.96
C ARG A 620 2.24 -21.65 -5.96
N ASN A 621 0.95 -21.68 -5.67
CA ASN A 621 -0.08 -22.24 -6.56
C ASN A 621 -0.71 -21.18 -7.48
N VAL A 622 -0.21 -19.94 -7.47
CA VAL A 622 -0.65 -18.87 -8.37
C VAL A 622 0.35 -18.76 -9.52
N GLY A 623 -0.07 -19.16 -10.73
CA GLY A 623 0.63 -19.02 -12.01
C GLY A 623 -0.01 -17.99 -12.93
N LEU A 624 -0.68 -16.99 -12.37
CA LEU A 624 -1.33 -15.90 -13.09
C LEU A 624 -0.73 -14.57 -12.69
N VAL A 625 -0.17 -13.83 -13.65
CA VAL A 625 0.32 -12.46 -13.43
C VAL A 625 -0.68 -11.49 -14.08
N LEU A 626 -1.23 -10.58 -13.27
CA LEU A 626 -2.06 -9.47 -13.77
C LEU A 626 -1.17 -8.27 -14.10
N HIS A 627 -1.45 -7.61 -15.21
CA HIS A 627 -0.59 -6.59 -15.82
C HIS A 627 -0.81 -5.18 -15.27
#